data_AF-A0A917HAK3-F1
#
_entry.id   AF-A0A917HAK3-F1
#
_cell.length_a   1.000
_cell.length_b   1.000
_cell.length_c   1.000
_cell.angle_alpha   90.00
_cell.angle_beta   90.00
_cell.angle_gamma   90.00
#
_symmetry.space_group_name_H-M   'P 1'
#
loop_
_entity.id
_entity.type
_entity.pdbx_description
1 polymer ?
#
loop_
_entity_poly.entity_id
_entity_poly.type
_entity_poly.pdbx_seq_one_letter_code
_entity_poly.pdbx_strand_id
1 'polypeptide(L)'
;MGLAEAQHRANFDLWHEEDKARDPGASDAEIVAVKHAIDRLNQQRNDLVEKMDTILLALAGEQNPNAPLHSETPGLMIDRLSILALKIYHTEEETRRESATEAHRQKNAARLAVLKEQRADLAGCLDALWAESLTGTRRFKLYRQMKMYNDPDLNPKMYGAGKDRKAKTG
;
A
#
# COMPACT_ATOMS: atom_id res chain seq x y z
N MET A 1 10.21 -7.56 -15.05
CA MET A 1 9.97 -6.88 -13.76
C MET A 1 9.25 -7.86 -12.84
N GLY A 2 9.80 -8.16 -11.67
CA GLY A 2 9.17 -9.06 -10.69
C GLY A 2 7.95 -8.41 -10.02
N LEU A 3 7.05 -9.19 -9.39
CA LEU A 3 5.87 -8.61 -8.72
C LEU A 3 6.22 -7.67 -7.57
N ALA A 4 7.23 -8.02 -6.76
CA ALA A 4 7.69 -7.14 -5.69
C ALA A 4 8.29 -5.83 -6.22
N GLU A 5 8.96 -5.87 -7.38
CA GLU A 5 9.50 -4.70 -8.05
C GLU A 5 8.38 -3.81 -8.62
N ALA A 6 7.37 -4.43 -9.25
CA ALA A 6 6.17 -3.73 -9.71
C ALA A 6 5.38 -3.11 -8.55
N GLN A 7 5.27 -3.82 -7.41
CA GLN A 7 4.69 -3.31 -6.18
C GLN A 7 5.44 -2.09 -5.66
N HIS A 8 6.77 -2.18 -5.63
CA HIS A 8 7.61 -1.07 -5.21
C HIS A 8 7.47 0.14 -6.13
N ARG A 9 7.43 -0.09 -7.45
CA ARG A 9 7.19 0.96 -8.43
C ARG A 9 5.84 1.64 -8.24
N ALA A 10 4.76 0.89 -8.04
CA ALA A 10 3.43 1.45 -7.79
C ALA A 10 3.41 2.30 -6.51
N ASN A 11 4.09 1.85 -5.45
CA ASN A 11 4.25 2.62 -4.22
C ASN A 11 5.06 3.90 -4.43
N PHE A 12 6.16 3.83 -5.20
CA PHE A 12 6.97 4.99 -5.56
C PHE A 12 6.14 6.02 -6.33
N ASP A 13 5.41 5.61 -7.37
CA ASP A 13 4.59 6.51 -8.16
C ASP A 13 3.47 7.12 -7.31
N LEU A 14 2.82 6.33 -6.45
CA LEU A 14 1.80 6.81 -5.52
C LEU A 14 2.35 7.85 -4.55
N TRP A 15 3.54 7.64 -3.99
CA TRP A 15 4.20 8.59 -3.10
C TRP A 15 4.36 9.96 -3.76
N HIS A 16 4.92 9.99 -4.97
CA HIS A 16 5.18 11.25 -5.68
C HIS A 16 3.88 11.92 -6.15
N GLU A 17 2.83 11.14 -6.43
CA GLU A 17 1.53 11.70 -6.77
C GLU A 17 0.84 12.32 -5.54
N GLU A 18 0.99 11.72 -4.35
CA GLU A 18 0.55 12.31 -3.08
C GLU A 18 1.32 13.61 -2.77
N ASP A 19 2.62 13.70 -3.09
CA ASP A 19 3.39 14.94 -2.92
C ASP A 19 2.82 16.07 -3.80
N LYS A 20 2.45 15.78 -5.06
CA LYS A 20 1.77 16.76 -5.94
C LYS A 20 0.44 17.23 -5.36
N ALA A 21 -0.30 16.37 -4.68
CA ALA A 21 -1.56 16.73 -4.03
C ALA A 21 -1.39 17.71 -2.86
N ARG A 22 -0.15 17.93 -2.38
CA ARG A 22 0.19 18.87 -1.30
C ARG A 22 0.72 20.21 -1.81
N ASP A 23 0.85 20.38 -3.13
CA ASP A 23 1.32 21.65 -3.72
C ASP A 23 0.28 22.76 -3.48
N PRO A 24 0.62 23.83 -2.72
CA PRO A 24 -0.30 24.95 -2.49
C PRO A 24 -0.55 25.80 -3.74
N GLY A 25 0.26 25.66 -4.79
CA GLY A 25 0.12 26.36 -6.05
C GLY A 25 -0.74 25.63 -7.10
N ALA A 26 -1.16 24.39 -6.83
CA ALA A 26 -1.93 23.60 -7.77
C ALA A 26 -3.34 24.17 -7.97
N SER A 27 -3.78 24.21 -9.23
CA SER A 27 -5.16 24.55 -9.59
C SER A 27 -6.14 23.43 -9.24
N ASP A 28 -7.42 23.78 -9.10
CA ASP A 28 -8.49 22.79 -8.85
C ASP A 28 -8.51 21.67 -9.90
N ALA A 29 -8.25 21.99 -11.17
CA ALA A 29 -8.21 21.02 -12.26
C ALA A 29 -7.04 20.03 -12.10
N GLU A 30 -5.87 20.52 -11.68
CA GLU A 30 -4.71 19.69 -11.39
C GLU A 30 -4.97 18.78 -10.18
N ILE A 31 -5.56 19.31 -9.11
CA ILE A 31 -5.93 18.53 -7.92
C ILE A 31 -6.90 17.39 -8.27
N VAL A 32 -7.88 17.63 -9.16
CA VAL A 32 -8.78 16.57 -9.64
C VAL A 32 -8.02 15.50 -10.44
N ALA A 33 -7.11 15.90 -11.33
CA ALA A 33 -6.31 14.96 -12.11
C ALA A 33 -5.41 14.09 -11.20
N VAL A 34 -4.74 14.72 -10.23
CA VAL A 34 -3.92 14.07 -9.21
C VAL A 34 -4.75 13.09 -8.39
N LYS A 35 -5.95 13.48 -7.94
CA LYS A 35 -6.85 12.58 -7.20
C LYS A 35 -7.20 11.33 -7.99
N HIS A 36 -7.52 11.49 -9.28
CA HIS A 36 -7.79 10.34 -10.15
C HIS A 36 -6.55 9.46 -10.37
N ALA A 37 -5.36 10.03 -10.44
CA ALA A 37 -4.12 9.27 -10.52
C ALA A 37 -3.84 8.48 -9.23
N ILE A 38 -3.97 9.11 -8.06
CA ILE A 38 -3.86 8.49 -6.74
C ILE A 38 -4.82 7.31 -6.60
N ASP A 39 -6.07 7.46 -7.04
CA ASP A 39 -7.07 6.38 -6.95
C ASP A 39 -6.68 5.18 -7.81
N ARG A 40 -6.20 5.41 -9.05
CA ARG A 40 -5.71 4.35 -9.94
C ARG A 40 -4.48 3.66 -9.37
N LEU A 41 -3.51 4.42 -8.87
CA LEU A 41 -2.27 3.90 -8.31
C LEU A 41 -2.53 3.10 -7.02
N ASN A 42 -3.43 3.57 -6.15
CA ASN A 42 -3.87 2.80 -4.98
C ASN A 42 -4.55 1.49 -5.38
N GLN A 43 -5.34 1.48 -6.45
CA GLN A 43 -5.96 0.25 -6.94
C GLN A 43 -4.91 -0.71 -7.48
N GLN A 44 -4.00 -0.22 -8.34
CA GLN A 44 -2.90 -1.01 -8.88
C GLN A 44 -2.02 -1.62 -7.77
N ARG A 45 -1.69 -0.83 -6.73
CA ARG A 45 -0.95 -1.30 -5.55
C ARG A 45 -1.67 -2.46 -4.88
N ASN A 46 -2.98 -2.35 -4.66
CA ASN A 46 -3.76 -3.39 -4.01
C ASN A 46 -3.86 -4.66 -4.89
N ASP A 47 -4.07 -4.50 -6.20
CA ASP A 47 -4.19 -5.62 -7.14
C ASP A 47 -2.88 -6.43 -7.21
N LEU A 48 -1.74 -5.74 -7.16
CA LEU A 48 -0.42 -6.36 -7.13
C LEU A 48 -0.17 -7.14 -5.82
N VAL A 49 -0.61 -6.62 -4.67
CA VAL A 49 -0.59 -7.36 -3.39
C VAL A 49 -1.41 -8.64 -3.51
N GLU A 50 -2.66 -8.55 -3.98
CA GLU A 50 -3.52 -9.73 -4.09
C GLU A 50 -2.98 -10.78 -5.06
N LYS A 51 -2.34 -10.34 -6.16
CA LYS A 51 -1.68 -11.23 -7.11
C LYS A 51 -0.48 -11.93 -6.49
N MET A 52 0.33 -11.19 -5.72
CA MET A 52 1.49 -11.73 -5.01
C MET A 52 1.05 -12.76 -3.97
N ASP A 53 0.02 -12.44 -3.20
CA ASP A 53 -0.57 -13.33 -2.21
C ASP A 53 -1.16 -14.62 -2.80
N THR A 54 -1.78 -14.52 -3.99
CA THR A 54 -2.28 -15.69 -4.72
C THR A 54 -1.14 -16.66 -5.04
N ILE A 55 0.01 -16.12 -5.49
CA ILE A 55 1.20 -16.93 -5.80
C ILE A 55 1.83 -17.48 -4.52
N LEU A 56 1.98 -16.66 -3.49
CA LEU A 56 2.58 -17.08 -2.22
C LEU A 56 1.75 -18.14 -1.50
N LEU A 57 0.41 -18.08 -1.57
CA LEU A 57 -0.46 -19.14 -1.07
C LEU A 57 -0.26 -20.45 -1.85
N ALA A 58 -0.17 -20.38 -3.19
CA ALA A 58 0.10 -21.55 -4.01
C ALA A 58 1.47 -22.18 -3.71
N LEU A 59 2.49 -21.34 -3.45
CA LEU A 59 3.83 -21.78 -3.06
C LEU A 59 3.87 -22.37 -1.63
N ALA A 60 3.06 -21.84 -0.71
CA ALA A 60 2.96 -22.38 0.65
C ALA A 60 2.29 -23.76 0.69
N GLY A 61 1.57 -24.14 -0.37
CA GLY A 61 0.87 -25.42 -0.47
C GLY A 61 -0.41 -25.46 0.38
N GLU A 62 -0.89 -26.67 0.66
CA GLU A 62 -2.06 -26.87 1.50
C GLU A 62 -1.77 -26.47 2.94
N GLN A 63 -2.52 -25.50 3.46
CA GLN A 63 -2.35 -25.02 4.83
C GLN A 63 -3.17 -25.87 5.81
N ASN A 64 -2.57 -26.19 6.97
CA ASN A 64 -3.28 -26.82 8.08
C ASN A 64 -4.42 -25.91 8.57
N PRO A 65 -5.70 -26.31 8.45
CA PRO A 65 -6.83 -25.46 8.83
C PRO A 65 -6.89 -25.19 10.35
N ASN A 66 -6.27 -26.04 11.16
CA ASN A 66 -6.20 -25.91 12.61
C ASN A 66 -5.02 -25.05 13.08
N ALA A 67 -4.10 -24.66 12.19
CA ALA A 67 -3.03 -23.74 12.54
C ALA A 67 -3.62 -22.35 12.90
N PRO A 68 -3.02 -21.62 13.85
CA PRO A 68 -3.41 -20.25 14.13
C PRO A 68 -3.34 -19.37 12.87
N LEU A 69 -4.36 -18.53 12.69
CA LEU A 69 -4.41 -17.56 11.61
C LEU A 69 -3.54 -16.35 11.95
N HIS A 70 -2.65 -15.98 11.04
CA HIS A 70 -1.95 -14.71 11.07
C HIS A 70 -2.87 -13.58 10.59
N SER A 71 -2.76 -12.40 11.21
CA SER A 71 -3.62 -11.24 10.90
C SER A 71 -3.38 -10.66 9.51
N GLU A 72 -2.18 -10.82 8.98
CA GLU A 72 -1.75 -10.31 7.67
C GLU A 72 -1.28 -11.44 6.76
N THR A 73 -1.35 -11.19 5.46
CA THR A 73 -0.75 -12.03 4.43
C THR A 73 0.69 -11.58 4.13
N PRO A 74 1.54 -12.44 3.57
CA PRO A 74 2.91 -12.04 3.28
C PRO A 74 3.00 -10.94 2.20
N GLY A 75 2.07 -10.88 1.25
CA GLY A 75 1.99 -9.80 0.26
C GLY A 75 1.72 -8.42 0.88
N LEU A 76 0.85 -8.34 1.90
CA LEU A 76 0.63 -7.10 2.66
C LEU A 76 1.89 -6.66 3.42
N MET A 77 2.64 -7.61 3.98
CA MET A 77 3.89 -7.31 4.66
C MET A 77 4.96 -6.81 3.67
N ILE A 78 5.04 -7.40 2.48
CA ILE A 78 5.96 -6.95 1.41
C ILE A 78 5.59 -5.52 0.93
N ASP A 79 4.31 -5.20 0.79
CA ASP A 79 3.86 -3.84 0.48
C ASP A 79 4.32 -2.83 1.53
N ARG A 80 4.11 -3.15 2.81
CA ARG A 80 4.55 -2.30 3.92
C ARG A 80 6.07 -2.17 4.01
N LEU A 81 6.82 -3.24 3.72
CA LEU A 81 8.28 -3.19 3.62
C LEU A 81 8.73 -2.24 2.51
N SER A 82 8.06 -2.25 1.36
CA SER A 82 8.30 -1.31 0.27
C SER A 82 8.04 0.14 0.69
N ILE A 83 6.92 0.41 1.38
CA ILE A 83 6.61 1.75 1.89
C ILE A 83 7.65 2.21 2.92
N LEU A 84 8.09 1.32 3.82
CA LEU A 84 9.16 1.62 4.78
C LEU A 84 10.48 1.94 4.07
N ALA A 85 10.81 1.24 2.97
CA ALA A 85 12.00 1.53 2.18
C ALA A 85 11.96 2.95 1.60
N LEU A 86 10.82 3.40 1.06
CA LEU A 86 10.64 4.77 0.57
C LEU A 86 10.77 5.80 1.69
N LYS A 87 10.14 5.55 2.85
CA LYS A 87 10.25 6.42 4.03
C LYS A 87 11.70 6.54 4.51
N ILE A 88 12.43 5.43 4.55
CA ILE A 88 13.85 5.40 4.92
C ILE A 88 14.65 6.23 3.93
N TYR A 89 14.47 6.02 2.63
CA TYR A 89 15.18 6.75 1.58
C TYR A 89 15.01 8.27 1.73
N HIS A 90 13.78 8.77 1.75
CA HIS A 90 13.52 10.21 1.86
C HIS A 90 13.92 10.79 3.22
N THR A 91 13.81 10.02 4.31
CA THR A 91 14.30 10.47 5.62
C THR A 91 15.83 10.56 5.62
N GLU A 92 16.54 9.65 4.94
CA GLU A 92 18.00 9.75 4.78
C GLU A 92 18.41 11.01 4.03
N GLU A 93 17.70 11.39 2.97
CA GLU A 93 17.92 12.65 2.26
C GLU A 93 17.81 13.85 3.22
N GLU A 94 16.80 13.88 4.08
CA GLU A 94 16.61 14.96 5.06
C GLU A 94 17.68 14.99 6.16
N THR A 95 18.33 13.86 6.48
CA THR A 95 19.48 13.85 7.39
C THR A 95 20.74 14.44 6.75
N ARG A 96 20.84 14.41 5.41
CA ARG A 96 22.00 14.89 4.64
C ARG A 96 21.76 16.25 3.99
N ARG A 97 20.56 16.82 4.13
CA ARG A 97 20.17 18.10 3.51
C ARG A 97 21.04 19.25 4.05
N GLU A 98 21.88 19.80 3.18
CA GLU A 98 22.83 20.86 3.53
C GLU A 98 22.14 22.16 3.99
N SER A 99 21.00 22.49 3.37
CA SER A 99 20.19 23.66 3.70
C SER A 99 19.38 23.51 5.00
N ALA A 100 19.37 22.33 5.61
CA ALA A 100 18.66 22.10 6.86
C ALA A 100 19.45 22.59 8.07
N THR A 101 18.74 22.94 9.14
CA THR A 101 19.37 23.21 10.44
C THR A 101 19.88 21.92 11.07
N GLU A 102 20.82 22.04 12.00
CA GLU A 102 21.34 20.88 12.72
C GLU A 102 20.24 20.18 13.54
N ALA A 103 19.35 20.93 14.17
CA ALA A 103 18.20 20.38 14.88
C ALA A 103 17.27 19.56 13.96
N HIS A 104 17.08 20.00 12.70
CA HIS A 104 16.31 19.24 11.71
C HIS A 104 17.00 17.93 11.33
N ARG A 105 18.31 17.96 11.08
CA ARG A 105 19.09 16.74 10.77
C ARG A 105 19.04 15.75 11.93
N GLN A 106 19.23 16.20 13.17
CA GLN A 106 19.15 15.35 14.37
C GLN A 106 17.76 14.73 14.55
N LYS A 107 16.70 15.53 14.36
CA LYS A 107 15.32 15.03 14.41
C LYS A 107 15.07 13.93 13.36
N ASN A 108 15.55 14.13 12.13
CA ASN A 108 15.42 13.13 11.08
C ASN A 108 16.32 11.91 11.31
N ALA A 109 17.49 12.06 11.93
CA ALA A 109 18.35 10.93 12.30
C ALA A 109 17.66 10.03 13.34
N ALA A 110 17.00 10.62 14.34
CA ALA A 110 16.20 9.86 15.30
C ALA A 110 15.01 9.15 14.62
N ARG A 111 14.31 9.84 13.71
CA ARG A 111 13.22 9.23 12.91
C ARG A 111 13.73 8.07 12.05
N LEU A 112 14.88 8.23 11.42
CA LEU A 112 15.51 7.23 10.57
C LEU A 112 15.82 5.96 11.34
N ALA A 113 16.34 6.08 12.57
CA ALA A 113 16.62 4.94 13.43
C ALA A 113 15.35 4.11 13.69
N VAL A 114 14.24 4.77 14.04
CA VAL A 114 12.94 4.12 14.25
C VAL A 114 12.43 3.45 12.97
N LEU A 115 12.56 4.09 11.81
CA LEU A 115 12.12 3.49 10.54
C LEU A 115 12.94 2.25 10.18
N LYS A 116 14.25 2.24 10.47
CA LYS A 116 15.13 1.09 10.24
C LYS A 116 14.76 -0.08 11.17
N GLU A 117 14.47 0.19 12.43
CA GLU A 117 13.95 -0.79 13.39
C GLU A 117 12.63 -1.38 12.91
N GLN A 118 11.65 -0.54 12.58
CA GLN A 118 10.35 -1.00 12.06
C GLN A 118 10.47 -1.89 10.82
N ARG A 119 11.41 -1.57 9.91
CA ARG A 119 11.66 -2.39 8.73
C ARG A 119 12.29 -3.73 9.09
N ALA A 120 13.24 -3.75 10.04
CA ALA A 120 13.87 -4.98 10.51
C ALA A 120 12.85 -5.89 11.21
N ASP A 121 12.03 -5.34 12.10
CA ASP A 121 10.97 -6.07 12.81
C ASP A 121 9.98 -6.70 11.83
N LEU A 122 9.48 -5.90 10.86
CA LEU A 122 8.52 -6.38 9.88
C LEU A 122 9.13 -7.46 8.97
N ALA A 123 10.40 -7.34 8.60
CA ALA A 123 11.11 -8.37 7.84
C ALA A 123 11.22 -9.67 8.66
N GLY A 124 11.58 -9.59 9.94
CA GLY A 124 11.61 -10.74 10.83
C GLY A 124 10.24 -11.40 11.00
N CYS A 125 9.17 -10.61 11.11
CA CYS A 125 7.80 -11.14 11.14
C CYS A 125 7.43 -11.85 9.83
N LEU A 126 7.86 -11.33 8.67
CA LEU A 126 7.61 -11.94 7.37
C LEU A 126 8.34 -13.28 7.24
N ASP A 127 9.61 -13.32 7.63
CA ASP A 127 10.41 -14.55 7.63
C ASP A 127 9.78 -15.62 8.53
N ALA A 128 9.33 -15.23 9.74
CA ALA A 128 8.63 -16.11 10.66
C ALA A 128 7.31 -16.63 10.06
N LEU A 129 6.45 -15.74 9.56
CA LEU A 129 5.19 -16.14 8.92
C LEU A 129 5.42 -17.12 7.77
N TRP A 130 6.43 -16.86 6.93
CA TRP A 130 6.73 -17.71 5.79
C TRP A 130 7.21 -19.10 6.22
N ALA A 131 8.16 -19.17 7.14
CA ALA A 131 8.66 -20.44 7.67
C ALA A 131 7.57 -21.26 8.39
N GLU A 132 6.76 -20.60 9.23
CA GLU A 132 5.64 -21.24 9.92
C GLU A 132 4.54 -21.72 8.96
N SER A 133 4.32 -20.98 7.86
CA SER A 133 3.36 -21.38 6.81
C SER A 133 3.83 -22.64 6.08
N LEU A 134 5.11 -22.72 5.73
CA LEU A 134 5.71 -23.90 5.07
C LEU A 134 5.74 -25.14 5.97
N THR A 135 5.79 -24.96 7.29
CA THR A 135 5.78 -26.05 8.27
C THR A 135 4.37 -26.37 8.79
N GLY A 136 3.35 -25.62 8.35
CA GLY A 136 1.95 -25.82 8.75
C GLY A 136 1.64 -25.45 10.20
N THR A 137 2.51 -24.67 10.86
CA THR A 137 2.33 -24.19 12.24
C THR A 137 1.66 -22.82 12.32
N ARG A 138 1.58 -22.11 11.19
CA ARG A 138 0.78 -20.90 10.99
C ARG A 138 0.06 -20.99 9.65
N ARG A 139 -1.07 -20.29 9.52
CA ARG A 139 -1.74 -20.07 8.22
C ARG A 139 -2.03 -18.59 8.01
N PHE A 140 -2.26 -18.20 6.77
CA PHE A 140 -2.76 -16.87 6.39
C PHE A 140 -3.94 -17.03 5.44
N LYS A 141 -4.76 -15.99 5.26
CA LYS A 141 -5.95 -16.07 4.41
C LYS A 141 -6.06 -14.89 3.47
N LEU A 142 -6.44 -15.18 2.23
CA LEU A 142 -6.68 -14.14 1.25
C LEU A 142 -8.06 -13.53 1.46
N TYR A 143 -8.07 -12.22 1.72
CA TYR A 143 -9.27 -11.40 1.68
C TYR A 143 -9.18 -10.48 0.48
N ARG A 144 -10.16 -10.58 -0.43
CA ARG A 144 -10.26 -9.67 -1.58
C ARG A 144 -10.82 -8.33 -1.14
N GLN A 145 -10.39 -7.25 -1.78
CA GLN A 145 -10.90 -5.92 -1.52
C GLN A 145 -12.41 -5.85 -1.75
N MET A 146 -13.16 -5.37 -0.74
CA MET A 146 -14.62 -5.17 -0.79
C MET A 146 -14.98 -3.69 -0.93
N LYS A 147 -14.43 -3.01 -1.95
CA LYS A 147 -14.65 -1.56 -2.15
C LYS A 147 -16.00 -1.31 -2.86
N MET A 148 -17.02 -0.96 -2.08
CA MET A 148 -18.37 -0.66 -2.62
C MET A 148 -18.43 0.53 -3.57
N TYR A 149 -17.62 1.58 -3.34
CA TYR A 149 -17.70 2.82 -4.13
C TYR A 149 -17.12 2.72 -5.55
N ASN A 150 -16.33 1.67 -5.83
CA ASN A 150 -15.84 1.39 -7.17
C ASN A 150 -16.83 0.56 -7.99
N ASP A 151 -17.83 -0.03 -7.34
CA ASP A 151 -18.90 -0.77 -7.97
C ASP A 151 -20.07 0.18 -8.28
N PRO A 152 -20.41 0.42 -9.57
CA PRO A 152 -21.52 1.28 -9.95
C PRO A 152 -22.88 0.88 -9.36
N ASP A 153 -23.07 -0.41 -9.07
CA ASP A 153 -24.32 -0.95 -8.50
C ASP A 153 -24.38 -0.77 -6.97
N LEU A 154 -23.23 -0.55 -6.32
CA LEU A 154 -23.13 -0.30 -4.87
C LEU A 154 -22.80 1.16 -4.52
N ASN A 155 -22.44 2.00 -5.50
CA ASN A 155 -22.12 3.41 -5.27
C ASN A 155 -23.39 4.30 -5.36
N PRO A 156 -23.86 4.90 -4.24
CA PRO A 156 -25.08 5.71 -4.22
C PRO A 156 -25.07 6.90 -5.18
N LYS A 157 -23.89 7.44 -5.50
CA LYS A 157 -23.75 8.54 -6.46
C LYS A 157 -23.98 8.09 -7.91
N MET A 158 -23.74 6.81 -8.22
CA MET A 158 -23.84 6.26 -9.58
C MET A 158 -25.24 5.74 -9.86
N TYR A 159 -25.83 4.92 -8.97
CA TYR A 159 -27.18 4.40 -9.18
C TYR A 159 -28.30 5.40 -8.79
N GLY A 160 -28.02 6.38 -7.94
CA GLY A 160 -28.94 7.49 -7.64
C GLY A 160 -29.16 8.42 -8.84
N ALA A 161 -28.11 8.71 -9.60
CA ALA A 161 -28.16 9.56 -10.79
C ALA A 161 -29.02 8.98 -11.94
N GLY A 162 -29.23 7.65 -11.96
CA GLY A 162 -30.12 6.99 -12.90
C GLY A 162 -31.62 7.23 -12.63
N LYS A 163 -32.01 7.49 -11.39
CA LYS A 163 -33.40 7.82 -11.03
C LYS A 163 -33.76 9.25 -11.42
N ASP A 164 -32.84 10.20 -11.23
CA ASP A 164 -33.09 11.61 -11.56
C ASP A 164 -33.14 11.90 -13.07
N ARG A 165 -32.46 11.09 -13.90
CA ARG A 165 -32.60 11.18 -15.37
C ARG A 165 -33.96 10.70 -15.87
N LYS A 166 -34.54 9.65 -15.28
CA LYS A 166 -35.87 9.16 -15.68
C LYS A 166 -37.00 10.11 -15.27
N ALA A 167 -36.84 10.88 -14.20
CA ALA A 167 -37.83 11.85 -13.75
C ALA A 167 -37.87 13.15 -14.58
N LYS A 168 -36.88 13.43 -15.44
CA LYS A 168 -36.82 14.64 -16.28
C LYS A 168 -37.24 14.43 -17.74
N THR A 169 -37.61 13.20 -18.11
CA THR A 169 -38.07 12.82 -19.46
C THR A 169 -39.48 12.23 -19.46
N GLY A 170 -40.22 12.35 -18.36
CA GLY A 170 -41.61 11.92 -18.21
C GLY A 170 -42.57 13.10 -18.18
#